data_AF-A0A7K0LKR5-F1
#
_entry.id   AF-A0A7K0LKR5-F1
#
_cell.length_a   1.000
_cell.length_b   1.000
_cell.length_c   1.000
_cell.angle_alpha   90.00
_cell.angle_beta   90.00
_cell.angle_gamma   90.00
#
_symmetry.space_group_name_H-M   'P 1'
#
loop_
_entity.id
_entity.type
_entity.pdbx_description
1 polymer ?
#
loop_
_entity_poly.entity_id
_entity_poly.type
_entity_poly.pdbx_seq_one_letter_code
_entity_poly.pdbx_strand_id
1 'polypeptide(L)'
;ETDRLAALTREINSLGGSVGEEESSLRITPAGKFGEGLHAGTFHTYDDHRLATAGAVIGLVVPGIEIENVATTRKTLPDFPGLWQSLIS
;
A
#
# COMPACT_ATOMS: atom_id res chain seq x y z
N GLU A 1 -6.34 -5.34 12.77
CA GLU A 1 -5.11 -4.51 12.80
C GLU A 1 -3.92 -5.47 12.84
N THR A 2 -2.75 -5.02 12.38
CA THR A 2 -1.50 -5.79 12.31
C THR A 2 -0.33 -4.99 12.90
N ASP A 3 0.85 -5.59 12.95
CA ASP A 3 2.11 -4.84 13.08
C ASP A 3 2.37 -4.06 11.79
N ARG A 4 2.02 -2.77 11.81
CA ARG A 4 2.04 -1.92 10.62
C ARG A 4 3.45 -1.55 10.17
N LEU A 5 4.42 -1.49 11.09
CA LEU A 5 5.80 -1.18 10.72
C LEU A 5 6.36 -2.33 9.89
N ALA A 6 6.28 -3.55 10.43
CA ALA A 6 6.72 -4.76 9.74
C ALA A 6 5.98 -4.97 8.41
N ALA A 7 4.66 -4.76 8.39
CA ALA A 7 3.87 -4.92 7.18
C ALA A 7 4.27 -3.90 6.09
N LEU A 8 4.34 -2.61 6.39
CA LEU A 8 4.74 -1.59 5.40
C LEU A 8 6.17 -1.80 4.90
N THR A 9 7.10 -2.17 5.80
CA THR A 9 8.48 -2.52 5.42
C THR A 9 8.50 -3.67 4.41
N ARG A 10 7.76 -4.75 4.69
CA ARG A 10 7.69 -5.90 3.78
C ARG A 10 7.06 -5.54 2.45
N GLU A 11 5.85 -4.98 2.48
CA GLU A 11 5.07 -4.79 1.24
C GLU A 11 5.76 -3.77 0.31
N ILE A 12 6.28 -2.66 0.83
CA ILE A 12 6.94 -1.65 -0.01
C ILE A 12 8.25 -2.20 -0.59
N ASN A 13 9.05 -2.93 0.19
CA ASN A 13 10.28 -3.56 -0.32
C ASN A 13 9.99 -4.68 -1.33
N SER A 14 8.86 -5.39 -1.19
CA SER A 14 8.45 -6.42 -2.15
C SER A 14 8.13 -5.86 -3.54
N LEU A 15 7.85 -4.56 -3.63
CA LEU A 15 7.61 -3.82 -4.88
C LEU A 15 8.88 -3.15 -5.43
N GLY A 16 10.06 -3.46 -4.86
CA GLY A 16 11.34 -2.85 -5.24
C GLY A 16 11.66 -1.54 -4.51
N GLY A 17 10.89 -1.19 -3.47
CA GLY A 17 11.16 -0.02 -2.63
C GLY A 17 12.36 -0.18 -1.69
N SER A 18 12.65 0.88 -0.93
CA SER A 18 13.69 0.91 0.08
C SER A 18 13.16 1.49 1.38
N VAL A 19 12.77 0.59 2.29
CA VAL A 19 12.23 0.90 3.61
C VAL A 19 13.01 0.12 4.65
N GLY A 20 13.58 0.85 5.61
CA GLY A 20 14.15 0.30 6.84
C GLY A 20 13.18 0.50 8.00
N GLU A 21 13.04 -0.53 8.83
CA GLU A 21 12.30 -0.45 10.08
C GLU A 21 13.23 -0.05 11.23
N GLU A 22 12.77 0.89 12.04
CA GLU A 22 13.41 1.34 13.28
C GLU A 22 12.43 1.06 14.45
N GLU A 23 12.86 1.17 15.70
CA GLU A 23 12.07 0.75 16.89
C GLU A 23 10.61 1.25 16.94
N SER A 24 10.35 2.47 16.48
CA SER A 24 9.00 3.07 16.47
C SER A 24 8.67 3.81 15.18
N SER A 25 9.45 3.60 14.11
CA SER A 25 9.32 4.38 12.89
C SER A 25 9.82 3.64 11.66
N LEU A 26 9.52 4.18 10.48
CA LEU A 26 10.08 3.73 9.21
C LEU A 26 11.00 4.80 8.65
N ARG A 27 12.15 4.37 8.15
CA ARG A 27 13.01 5.16 7.27
C ARG A 27 12.71 4.76 5.83
N ILE A 28 12.06 5.65 5.08
CA ILE A 28 11.72 5.42 3.68
C ILE A 28 12.69 6.22 2.81
N THR A 29 13.43 5.56 1.94
CA THR A 29 14.18 6.21 0.86
C THR A 29 13.29 6.22 -0.39
N PRO A 30 12.86 7.40 -0.87
CA PRO A 30 12.00 7.47 -2.05
C PRO A 30 12.68 6.79 -3.25
N ALA A 31 11.88 6.05 -4.01
CA ALA A 31 12.27 5.59 -5.34
C ALA A 31 12.45 6.79 -6.29
N GLY A 32 12.84 6.53 -7.54
CA GLY A 32 12.96 7.57 -8.55
C GLY A 32 11.63 8.31 -8.81
N LYS A 33 11.63 9.22 -9.77
CA LYS A 33 10.48 10.11 -10.01
C LYS A 33 9.21 9.28 -10.27
N PHE A 34 8.16 9.54 -9.49
CA PHE A 34 6.88 8.81 -9.57
C PHE A 34 7.01 7.28 -9.46
N GLY A 35 7.89 6.77 -8.58
CA GLY A 35 8.01 5.33 -8.37
C GLY A 35 8.88 4.63 -9.41
N GLU A 36 9.69 5.37 -10.18
CA GLU A 36 10.68 4.78 -11.08
C GLU A 36 11.60 3.80 -10.31
N GLY A 37 11.67 2.57 -10.81
CA GLY A 37 12.38 1.45 -10.16
C GLY A 37 11.48 0.52 -9.34
N LEU A 38 10.24 0.92 -9.04
CA LEU A 38 9.24 0.03 -8.46
C LEU A 38 8.62 -0.88 -9.53
N HIS A 39 8.04 -1.99 -9.11
CA HIS A 39 7.38 -2.95 -9.98
C HIS A 39 6.03 -3.42 -9.46
N ALA A 40 5.25 -4.03 -10.36
CA ALA A 40 3.96 -4.64 -10.05
C ALA A 40 4.08 -5.77 -9.02
N GLY A 41 2.97 -6.04 -8.33
CA GLY A 41 2.88 -7.10 -7.33
C GLY A 41 1.60 -7.01 -6.51
N THR A 42 1.36 -8.04 -5.70
CA THR A 42 0.27 -8.05 -4.72
C THR A 42 0.70 -7.34 -3.45
N PHE A 43 -0.09 -6.37 -3.00
CA PHE A 43 0.07 -5.67 -1.72
C PHE A 43 -0.86 -6.31 -0.69
N HIS A 44 -0.29 -7.02 0.28
CA HIS A 44 -1.01 -7.74 1.32
C HIS A 44 -1.49 -6.77 2.40
N THR A 45 -2.73 -6.94 2.85
CA THR A 45 -3.37 -5.96 3.74
C THR A 45 -3.42 -6.39 5.19
N TYR A 46 -3.21 -7.69 5.47
CA TYR A 46 -3.23 -8.24 6.82
C TYR A 46 -4.52 -7.87 7.59
N ASP A 47 -5.64 -7.83 6.87
CA ASP A 47 -6.94 -7.36 7.34
C ASP A 47 -6.91 -5.95 7.97
N ASP A 48 -6.01 -5.08 7.52
CA ASP A 48 -5.90 -3.69 7.95
C ASP A 48 -6.36 -2.72 6.86
N HIS A 49 -7.49 -2.04 7.12
CA HIS A 49 -8.04 -1.00 6.25
C HIS A 49 -7.01 0.07 5.83
N ARG A 50 -6.05 0.41 6.70
CA ARG A 50 -5.05 1.44 6.38
C ARG A 50 -4.05 0.96 5.35
N LEU A 51 -3.67 -0.32 5.42
CA LEU A 51 -2.75 -0.92 4.45
C LEU A 51 -3.43 -1.09 3.10
N ALA A 52 -4.71 -1.48 3.08
CA ALA A 52 -5.50 -1.50 1.85
C ALA A 52 -5.53 -0.13 1.15
N THR A 53 -5.76 0.96 1.90
CA THR A 53 -5.72 2.31 1.34
C THR A 53 -4.31 2.74 0.90
N ALA A 54 -3.26 2.28 1.57
CA ALA A 54 -1.89 2.59 1.19
C ALA A 54 -1.52 1.93 -0.15
N GLY A 55 -1.89 0.65 -0.35
CA GLY A 55 -1.72 -0.04 -1.63
C GLY A 55 -2.43 0.66 -2.79
N ALA A 56 -3.64 1.19 -2.55
CA ALA A 56 -4.39 1.94 -3.58
C ALA A 56 -3.68 3.22 -4.02
N VAL A 57 -3.07 3.96 -3.08
CA VAL A 57 -2.28 5.16 -3.40
C VAL A 57 -1.03 4.81 -4.19
N ILE A 58 -0.31 3.75 -3.82
CA ILE A 58 0.88 3.28 -4.56
C ILE A 58 0.50 2.88 -5.99
N GLY A 59 -0.64 2.22 -6.17
CA GLY A 59 -1.16 1.80 -7.48
C GLY A 59 -1.48 2.96 -8.44
N LEU A 60 -1.54 4.21 -7.98
CA LEU A 60 -1.69 5.38 -8.86
C LEU A 60 -0.45 5.63 -9.73
N VAL A 61 0.73 5.23 -9.25
CA VAL A 61 2.01 5.51 -9.94
C VAL A 61 2.77 4.23 -10.32
N VAL A 62 2.40 3.08 -9.76
CA VAL A 62 2.96 1.77 -10.12
C VAL A 62 1.89 0.93 -10.82
N PRO A 63 1.95 0.76 -12.15
CA PRO A 63 0.99 -0.07 -12.88
C PRO A 63 1.05 -1.53 -12.44
N GLY A 64 -0.11 -2.17 -12.28
CA GLY A 64 -0.21 -3.60 -11.97
C GLY A 64 -0.15 -3.97 -10.49
N ILE A 65 -0.34 -3.02 -9.58
CA ILE A 65 -0.55 -3.32 -8.16
C ILE A 65 -1.93 -3.95 -7.95
N GLU A 66 -1.95 -5.11 -7.29
CA GLU A 66 -3.18 -5.78 -6.83
C GLU A 66 -3.27 -5.70 -5.30
N ILE A 67 -4.41 -5.26 -4.75
CA ILE A 67 -4.58 -5.13 -3.30
C ILE A 67 -5.31 -6.37 -2.77
N GLU A 68 -4.68 -7.12 -1.88
CA GLU A 68 -5.30 -8.26 -1.23
C GLU A 68 -6.45 -7.80 -0.31
N ASN A 69 -7.62 -8.43 -0.42
CA ASN A 69 -8.74 -8.20 0.50
C ASN A 69 -9.08 -6.71 0.70
N VAL A 70 -9.23 -5.94 -0.40
CA VAL A 70 -9.62 -4.52 -0.33
C VAL A 70 -10.90 -4.29 0.50
N ALA A 71 -11.77 -5.29 0.62
CA ALA A 71 -12.98 -5.24 1.43
C ALA A 71 -12.72 -4.97 2.94
N THR A 72 -11.51 -5.17 3.44
CA THR A 72 -11.14 -4.82 4.82
C THR A 72 -11.33 -3.32 5.13
N THR A 73 -11.31 -2.45 4.12
CA THR A 73 -11.63 -1.02 4.30
C THR A 73 -13.00 -0.78 4.89
N ARG A 74 -13.93 -1.73 4.79
CA ARG A 74 -15.29 -1.63 5.34
C ARG A 74 -15.31 -1.30 6.83
N LYS A 75 -14.25 -1.63 7.55
CA LYS A 75 -14.08 -1.29 8.97
C LYS A 75 -14.33 0.21 9.26
N THR A 76 -13.90 1.10 8.35
CA THR A 76 -14.00 2.56 8.55
C THR A 76 -14.57 3.29 7.34
N LEU A 77 -14.49 2.70 6.14
CA LEU A 77 -15.00 3.27 4.89
C LEU A 77 -15.65 2.15 4.06
N PRO A 78 -16.96 1.88 4.30
CA PRO A 78 -17.71 0.76 3.72
C PRO A 78 -17.58 0.57 2.21
N ASP A 79 -17.63 1.66 1.44
CA ASP A 79 -17.56 1.65 -0.02
C ASP A 79 -16.30 2.38 -0.54
N PHE A 80 -15.16 2.11 0.08
CA PHE A 80 -13.89 2.64 -0.43
C PHE A 80 -13.66 2.31 -1.92
N PRO A 81 -13.90 1.07 -2.42
CA PRO A 81 -13.68 0.78 -3.85
C PRO A 81 -14.53 1.65 -4.79
N GLY A 82 -15.82 1.83 -4.49
CA GLY A 82 -16.70 2.67 -5.31
C GLY A 82 -16.30 4.14 -5.29
N LEU A 83 -16.00 4.68 -4.10
CA LEU A 83 -15.55 6.06 -3.93
C LEU A 83 -14.21 6.31 -4.63
N TRP A 84 -13.26 5.37 -4.50
CA TRP A 84 -11.95 5.46 -5.14
C TRP A 84 -12.08 5.47 -6.66
N GLN A 85 -12.88 4.56 -7.23
CA GLN A 85 -13.13 4.53 -8.66
C GLN A 85 -13.77 5.84 -9.15
N SER A 86 -14.73 6.39 -8.42
CA SER A 86 -15.37 7.67 -8.76
C SER A 86 -14.41 8.86 -8.70
N LEU A 87 -13.34 8.79 -7.91
CA LEU A 87 -12.36 9.87 -7.77
C LEU A 87 -11.36 9.90 -8.93
N ILE A 88 -10.98 8.74 -9.45
CA ILE A 88 -9.91 8.59 -10.45
C ILE A 88 -10.41 8.39 -11.89
N SER A 89 -11.73 8.32 -12.08
CA SER A 89 -12.39 8.25 -13.40
C SER A 89 -12.76 9.65 -13.89
#